data_AF-A0A4D7DCT3-F1
#
_entry.id   AF-A0A4D7DCT3-F1
#
_cell.length_a   1.000
_cell.length_b   1.000
_cell.length_c   1.000
_cell.angle_alpha   90.00
_cell.angle_beta   90.00
_cell.angle_gamma   90.00
#
_symmetry.space_group_name_H-M   'P 1'
#
loop_
_entity.id
_entity.type
_entity.pdbx_description
1 polymer ?
#
loop_
_entity_poly.entity_id
_entity_poly.type
_entity_poly.pdbx_seq_one_letter_code
_entity_poly.pdbx_strand_id
1 'polypeptide(L)' 'MDPELERLLERAREWERNATPEEKKAMREAQRESFIRAMGPCEHGDYDWETCPQCLAKVFGTPSTEGNPS' A
#
# COMPACT_ATOMS: atom_id res chain seq x y z
N MET A 1 -4.63 -22.07 -11.94
CA MET A 1 -4.56 -20.94 -10.99
C MET A 1 -3.42 -21.24 -10.04
N ASP A 2 -2.67 -20.23 -9.59
CA ASP A 2 -1.57 -20.44 -8.63
C ASP A 2 -2.16 -20.99 -7.30
N PRO A 3 -1.67 -22.14 -6.79
CA PRO A 3 -2.19 -22.74 -5.55
C PRO A 3 -2.15 -21.79 -4.34
N GLU A 4 -1.17 -20.90 -4.27
CA GLU A 4 -1.09 -19.92 -3.17
C GLU A 4 -2.17 -18.84 -3.31
N LEU A 5 -2.40 -18.36 -4.54
CA LEU A 5 -3.47 -17.43 -4.84
C LEU A 5 -4.85 -18.01 -4.47
N GLU A 6 -5.09 -19.29 -4.79
CA GLU A 6 -6.34 -19.98 -4.46
C GLU A 6 -6.57 -20.03 -2.94
N ARG A 7 -5.54 -20.40 -2.18
CA ARG A 7 -5.57 -20.44 -0.70
C ARG A 7 -5.88 -19.08 -0.09
N LEU A 8 -5.27 -18.01 -0.60
CA LEU A 8 -5.50 -16.65 -0.12
C LEU A 8 -6.94 -16.18 -0.38
N LEU A 9 -7.48 -16.50 -1.55
CA LEU A 9 -8.86 -16.18 -1.90
C LEU A 9 -9.87 -16.97 -1.07
N GLU A 10 -9.61 -18.24 -0.80
CA GLU A 10 -10.46 -19.03 0.10
C GLU A 10 -10.50 -18.45 1.50
N ARG A 11 -9.35 -18.06 2.05
CA ARG A 11 -9.26 -17.41 3.37
C ARG A 11 -10.04 -16.09 3.40
N ALA A 12 -9.92 -15.26 2.37
CA ALA A 12 -10.66 -14.00 2.27
C ALA A 12 -12.17 -14.24 2.21
N ARG A 13 -12.62 -15.22 1.41
CA ARG A 13 -14.03 -15.61 1.32
C ARG A 13 -14.57 -16.16 2.63
N GLU A 14 -13.76 -16.93 3.37
CA GLU A 14 -14.13 -17.44 4.68
C GLU A 14 -14.34 -16.32 5.69
N TRP A 15 -13.41 -15.36 5.75
CA TRP A 15 -13.58 -14.18 6.58
C TRP A 15 -14.87 -13.43 6.22
N GLU A 16 -15.12 -13.19 4.92
CA GLU A 16 -16.30 -12.45 4.46
C GLU A 16 -17.62 -13.16 4.82
N ARG A 17 -17.66 -14.50 4.82
CA ARG A 17 -18.85 -15.25 5.23
C ARG A 17 -19.10 -15.20 6.74
N ASN A 18 -18.05 -15.11 7.54
CA ASN A 18 -18.13 -15.22 8.99
C ASN A 18 -18.12 -13.87 9.72
N ALA A 19 -17.66 -12.80 9.07
CA ALA A 19 -17.59 -11.48 9.66
C ALA A 19 -18.98 -10.91 9.96
N THR A 20 -19.12 -10.28 11.12
CA THR A 20 -20.30 -9.53 11.54
C THR A 20 -20.50 -8.28 10.69
N PRO A 21 -21.73 -7.72 10.65
CA PRO A 21 -21.98 -6.43 9.99
C PRO A 21 -21.05 -5.31 10.46
N GLU A 22 -20.74 -5.27 11.77
CA GLU A 22 -19.86 -4.28 12.40
C GLU A 22 -18.42 -4.42 11.94
N GLU A 23 -17.88 -5.63 11.89
CA GLU A 23 -16.52 -5.90 11.37
C GLU A 23 -16.42 -5.55 9.88
N LYS A 24 -17.45 -5.87 9.08
CA LYS A 24 -17.49 -5.48 7.67
C LYS A 24 -17.57 -3.97 7.49
N LYS A 25 -18.24 -3.26 8.40
CA LYS A 25 -18.29 -1.79 8.38
C LYS A 25 -16.91 -1.21 8.72
N ALA A 26 -16.27 -1.71 9.79
CA ALA A 26 -14.93 -1.29 10.19
C ALA A 26 -13.89 -1.53 9.08
N MET A 27 -13.94 -2.69 8.40
CA MET A 27 -13.07 -2.96 7.26
C MET A 27 -13.28 -1.96 6.12
N ARG A 28 -14.54 -1.64 5.78
CA ARG A 28 -14.87 -0.66 4.74
C ARG A 28 -14.40 0.75 5.10
N GLU A 29 -14.55 1.15 6.36
CA GLU A 29 -14.05 2.43 6.86
C GLU A 29 -12.51 2.51 6.77
N ALA A 30 -11.80 1.46 7.20
CA ALA A 30 -10.34 1.38 7.07
C ALA A 30 -9.87 1.42 5.61
N GLN A 31 -10.55 0.72 4.70
CA GLN A 31 -10.24 0.78 3.26
C GLN A 31 -10.45 2.18 2.69
N ARG A 32 -11.54 2.85 3.08
CA ARG A 32 -11.83 4.23 2.67
C ARG A 32 -10.75 5.19 3.15
N GLU A 33 -10.34 5.10 4.41
CA GLU A 33 -9.26 5.93 4.96
C GLU A 33 -7.93 5.69 4.23
N SER A 34 -7.60 4.42 3.97
CA SER A 34 -6.41 4.06 3.21
C SER A 34 -6.43 4.65 1.79
N PHE A 35 -7.59 4.58 1.12
CA PHE A 35 -7.76 5.17 -0.21
C PHE A 35 -7.61 6.70 -0.18
N ILE A 36 -8.26 7.39 0.76
CA ILE A 36 -8.14 8.84 0.91
C ILE A 36 -6.68 9.24 1.14
N ARG A 37 -5.95 8.50 1.98
CA ARG A 37 -4.52 8.74 2.22
C ARG A 37 -3.69 8.54 0.96
N ALA A 38 -3.96 7.49 0.18
CA ALA A 38 -3.25 7.22 -1.06
C ALA A 38 -3.49 8.29 -2.14
N MET A 39 -4.68 8.91 -2.13
CA MET A 39 -5.03 10.00 -3.04
C MET A 39 -4.54 11.38 -2.58
N GLY A 40 -4.11 11.50 -1.32
CA GLY A 40 -3.52 12.71 -0.76
C GLY A 40 -2.03 12.84 -1.11
N PRO A 41 -1.45 14.03 -0.88
CA PRO A 41 -0.01 14.18 -0.99
C PRO A 41 0.70 13.20 -0.06
N CYS A 42 1.89 12.78 -0.47
CA CYS A 42 2.77 11.97 0.34
C CYS A 42 3.17 12.72 1.62
N GLU A 43 3.79 12.00 2.57
CA GLU A 43 4.24 12.57 3.85
C GLU A 43 5.24 13.73 3.69
N HIS A 44 5.84 13.88 2.50
CA HIS A 44 6.78 14.95 2.17
C HIS A 44 6.14 16.14 1.45
N GLY A 45 4.83 16.09 1.19
CA GLY A 45 4.05 17.16 0.56
C GLY A 45 3.92 17.07 -0.97
N ASP A 46 4.55 16.09 -1.62
CA ASP A 46 4.38 15.87 -3.07
C ASP A 46 3.09 15.11 -3.37
N TYR A 47 2.34 15.53 -4.40
CA TYR A 47 1.09 14.88 -4.81
C TYR A 47 1.28 13.50 -5.44
N ASP A 48 2.49 13.24 -5.94
CA ASP A 48 2.81 12.00 -6.63
C ASP A 48 3.89 11.24 -5.86
N TRP A 49 3.50 10.09 -5.33
CA TRP A 49 4.36 9.20 -4.58
C TRP A 49 5.46 8.56 -5.45
N GLU A 50 5.23 8.45 -6.76
CA GLU A 50 6.16 7.84 -7.71
C GLU A 50 7.23 8.82 -8.20
N THR A 51 6.98 10.13 -8.09
CA THR A 51 7.96 11.17 -8.46
C THR A 51 8.54 11.90 -7.26
N CYS A 52 7.99 11.70 -6.05
CA CYS A 52 8.56 12.21 -4.82
C CYS A 52 9.98 11.65 -4.59
N PRO A 53 11.04 12.48 -4.59
CA PRO A 53 12.42 12.01 -4.44
C PRO A 53 12.66 11.27 -3.12
N GLN A 54 11.97 11.69 -2.05
CA GLN A 54 12.07 11.09 -0.71
C GLN A 54 11.34 9.74 -0.63
N CYS A 55 10.20 9.58 -1.32
CA CYS A 55 9.52 8.28 -1.41
C CYS A 55 10.31 7.30 -2.27
N LEU A 56 10.85 7.75 -3.40
CA LEU A 56 11.70 6.93 -4.27
C LEU A 56 12.95 6.44 -3.54
N ALA A 57 13.62 7.29 -2.76
CA ALA A 57 14.79 6.90 -1.97
C ALA A 57 14.49 5.79 -0.95
N LYS A 58 13.26 5.71 -0.42
CA LYS A 58 12.85 4.63 0.48
C LYS A 58 12.62 3.30 -0.25
N VAL A 59 12.16 3.35 -1.51
CA VAL A 59 11.84 2.15 -2.31
C VAL A 59 13.07 1.59 -3.02
N PHE A 60 13.90 2.47 -3.58
CA PHE A 60 15.05 2.10 -4.42
C PHE A 60 16.41 2.30 -3.73
N GLY A 61 16.42 2.84 -2.51
CA GLY A 61 17.64 3.33 -1.84
C GLY A 61 18.07 4.70 -2.39
N THR A 62 18.76 5.49 -1.57
CA THR A 62 19.45 6.69 -2.09
C THR A 62 20.57 6.26 -3.02
N PRO A 63 20.73 6.82 -4.23
CA PRO A 63 21.98 6.64 -4.96
C PRO A 63 23.11 7.22 -4.10
N SER A 64 24.03 6.37 -3.66
CA SER A 64 25.26 6.79 -2.99
C SER A 64 25.97 7.81 -3.87
N THR A 65 26.13 9.03 -3.37
CA THR A 65 26.92 10.10 -3.99
C THR A 65 28.42 9.84 -3.81
N GLU A 66 28.91 8.66 -4.16
CA GLU A 66 30.35 8.41 -4.24
C GLU A 66 30.81 8.59 -5.68
N GLY A 67 31.15 9.84 -5.97
CA GLY A 67 32.30 10.24 -6.77
C GLY A 67 32.51 9.56 -8.11
N ASN A 68 32.19 10.29 -9.17
CA ASN A 68 32.85 10.13 -10.47
C ASN A 68 34.19 10.89 -10.42
N PRO A 69 35.38 10.25 -10.47
CA PRO A 69 36.58 10.93 -10.91
C PRO A 69 36.70 10.83 -12.44
N SER A 70 36.94 12.00 -13.03
CA SER A 70 37.10 12.27 -14.46
C SER A 70 38.20 11.47 -15.16
#